data_AF-A0AAE9X2J6-F1
#
_entry.id   AF-A0AAE9X2J6-F1
#
_cell.length_a   1.000
_cell.length_b   1.000
_cell.length_c   1.000
_cell.angle_alpha   90.00
_cell.angle_beta   90.00
_cell.angle_gamma   90.00
#
_symmetry.space_group_name_H-M   'P 1'
#
loop_
_entity.id
_entity.type
_entity.pdbx_description
1 polymer ?
#
loop_
_entity_poly.entity_id
_entity_poly.type
_entity_poly.pdbx_seq_one_letter_code
_entity_poly.pdbx_strand_id
1 'polypeptide(L)' 'MNLLEAKKYLNAVIEKKRCVPFRRYNGGVGRTNQAKEFNHTQGRWPVKSCKFLLNVLDNVQANAEVI' A
#
# COMPACT_ATOMS: atom_id res chain seq x y z
N MET A 1 4.31 -11.58 1.80
CA MET A 1 4.59 -10.27 2.40
C MET A 1 4.55 -10.42 3.90
N ASN A 2 5.66 -10.14 4.59
CA ASN A 2 5.72 -10.09 6.05
C ASN A 2 5.36 -8.67 6.57
N LEU A 3 5.25 -8.48 7.90
CA LEU A 3 4.89 -7.20 8.51
C LEU A 3 5.86 -6.07 8.13
N LEU A 4 7.17 -6.34 8.19
CA LEU A 4 8.20 -5.34 7.90
C LEU A 4 8.17 -4.91 6.41
N GLU A 5 7.99 -5.87 5.51
CA GLU A 5 7.80 -5.65 4.09
C GLU A 5 6.52 -4.86 3.81
N ALA A 6 5.44 -5.14 4.53
CA ALA A 6 4.19 -4.39 4.40
C ALA A 6 4.37 -2.92 4.80
N LYS A 7 5.03 -2.65 5.95
CA LYS A 7 5.33 -1.28 6.38
C LYS A 7 6.23 -0.56 5.37
N LYS A 8 7.28 -1.22 4.88
CA LYS A 8 8.16 -0.68 3.83
C LYS A 8 7.39 -0.37 2.55
N TYR A 9 6.50 -1.26 2.12
CA TYR A 9 5.67 -1.06 0.93
C TYR A 9 4.73 0.14 1.10
N LEU A 10 4.01 0.24 2.22
CA LEU A 10 3.10 1.35 2.47
C LEU A 10 3.83 2.71 2.51
N ASN A 11 5.03 2.76 3.11
CA ASN A 11 5.88 3.95 3.05
C ASN A 11 6.35 4.28 1.63
N ALA A 12 6.76 3.27 0.84
CA ALA A 12 7.12 3.47 -0.56
C ALA A 12 5.95 3.96 -1.42
N VAL A 13 4.71 3.61 -1.07
CA VAL A 13 3.50 4.14 -1.72
C VAL A 13 3.27 5.60 -1.35
N ILE A 14 3.49 5.97 -0.09
CA ILE A 14 3.39 7.38 0.37
C ILE A 14 4.42 8.25 -0.36
N GLU A 15 5.64 7.74 -0.53
CA GLU A 15 6.73 8.39 -1.29
C GLU A 15 6.55 8.32 -2.82
N LYS A 16 5.46 7.70 -3.30
CA LYS A 16 5.15 7.49 -4.72
C LYS A 16 6.19 6.69 -5.52
N LYS A 17 7.05 5.93 -4.84
CA LYS A 17 8.04 5.03 -5.46
C LYS A 17 7.39 3.75 -6.01
N ARG A 18 6.37 3.24 -5.32
CA ARG A 18 5.55 2.08 -5.75
C ARG A 18 4.08 2.46 -5.72
N CYS A 19 3.25 1.85 -6.56
CA CYS A 19 1.82 2.14 -6.60
C CYS A 19 0.99 1.01 -6.01
N VAL A 20 -0.21 1.32 -5.54
CA VAL A 20 -1.25 0.33 -5.24
C VAL A 20 -2.04 0.05 -6.51
N PRO A 21 -2.15 -1.21 -6.97
CA PRO A 21 -2.97 -1.57 -8.13
C PRO A 21 -4.47 -1.50 -7.77
N PHE A 22 -5.26 -0.82 -8.60
CA PHE A 22 -6.70 -0.67 -8.40
C PHE A 22 -7.43 -1.76 -9.21
N ARG A 23 -7.94 -2.80 -8.53
CA ARG A 23 -8.51 -3.99 -9.18
C ARG A 23 -10.02 -3.95 -9.42
N ARG A 24 -10.79 -3.43 -8.45
CA ARG A 24 -12.27 -3.43 -8.49
C ARG A 24 -12.85 -2.05 -8.82
N TYR A 25 -12.46 -1.04 -8.04
CA TYR A 25 -12.96 0.33 -8.18
C TYR A 25 -11.97 1.16 -9.00
N ASN A 26 -11.85 0.85 -10.29
CA ASN A 26 -10.83 1.43 -11.20
C ASN A 26 -11.41 2.22 -12.39
N GLY A 27 -12.71 2.54 -12.37
CA GLY A 27 -13.34 3.40 -13.37
C GLY A 27 -12.66 4.77 -13.46
N GLY A 28 -12.24 5.19 -14.66
CA GLY A 28 -11.54 6.46 -14.87
C GLY A 28 -10.13 6.57 -14.30
N VAL A 29 -9.57 5.48 -13.74
CA VAL A 29 -8.22 5.50 -13.18
C VAL A 29 -7.19 5.42 -14.31
N GLY A 30 -6.33 6.44 -14.42
CA GLY A 30 -5.21 6.46 -15.36
C GLY A 30 -4.20 5.32 -15.14
N ARG A 31 -3.43 5.01 -16.17
CA ARG A 31 -2.43 3.93 -16.14
C ARG A 31 -1.10 4.39 -15.57
N THR A 32 -0.32 3.47 -15.01
CA THR A 32 1.05 3.75 -14.51
C THR A 32 1.97 2.54 -14.74
N ASN A 33 3.23 2.80 -15.10
CA ASN A 33 4.23 1.74 -15.29
C ASN A 33 4.55 0.99 -13.99
N GLN A 34 4.38 1.63 -12.83
CA GLN A 34 4.59 0.99 -11.52
C GLN A 34 3.62 -0.18 -11.28
N ALA A 35 2.47 -0.19 -11.94
CA ALA A 35 1.48 -1.26 -11.79
C ALA A 35 1.91 -2.58 -12.46
N LYS A 36 2.92 -2.54 -13.36
CA LYS A 36 3.46 -3.73 -14.04
C LYS A 36 3.97 -4.78 -13.06
N GLU A 37 4.54 -4.35 -11.93
CA GLU A 37 4.97 -5.25 -10.85
C GLU A 37 3.83 -6.16 -10.35
N PHE A 38 2.60 -5.68 -10.41
CA PHE A 38 1.41 -6.39 -9.95
C PHE A 38 0.62 -7.04 -11.09
N ASN A 39 1.23 -7.19 -12.27
CA ASN A 39 0.57 -7.64 -13.50
C ASN A 39 -0.71 -6.84 -13.81
N HIS A 40 -0.67 -5.53 -13.56
CA HIS A 40 -1.79 -4.63 -13.80
C HIS A 40 -1.33 -3.36 -14.53
N THR A 41 -2.26 -2.68 -15.17
CA THR A 41 -2.01 -1.41 -15.87
C THR A 41 -2.40 -0.16 -15.08
N GLN A 42 -3.31 -0.27 -14.12
CA GLN A 42 -3.90 0.87 -13.39
C GLN A 42 -3.48 0.83 -11.92
N GLY A 43 -3.00 1.96 -11.44
CA GLY A 43 -2.55 2.10 -10.05
C GLY A 43 -2.49 3.56 -9.61
N ARG A 44 -2.53 3.77 -8.29
CA ARG A 44 -2.47 5.08 -7.63
C ARG A 44 -1.70 5.00 -6.32
N TRP A 45 -1.54 6.16 -5.68
CA TRP A 45 -0.87 6.33 -4.39
C TRP A 45 -1.87 6.86 -3.34
N PRO A 46 -2.72 5.99 -2.75
CA PRO A 46 -3.72 6.41 -1.79
C PRO A 46 -3.09 6.74 -0.42
N VAL A 47 -2.47 7.91 -0.31
CA VAL A 47 -1.69 8.35 0.87
C VAL A 47 -2.49 8.25 2.17
N LYS A 48 -3.76 8.69 2.17
CA LYS A 48 -4.62 8.67 3.37
C LYS A 48 -4.86 7.24 3.87
N SER A 49 -5.21 6.32 2.96
CA SER A 49 -5.47 4.93 3.30
C SER A 49 -4.20 4.22 3.77
N CYS A 50 -3.06 4.48 3.14
CA CYS A 50 -1.77 3.90 3.55
C CYS A 50 -1.37 4.35 4.96
N LYS A 51 -1.53 5.64 5.30
CA LYS A 51 -1.26 6.17 6.65
C LYS A 51 -2.16 5.53 7.70
N PHE A 52 -3.45 5.37 7.40
CA PHE A 52 -4.39 4.71 8.32
C PHE A 52 -3.98 3.25 8.57
N LEU A 53 -3.63 2.51 7.52
CA LEU A 53 -3.18 1.12 7.65
C LEU A 53 -1.87 0.99 8.43
N LEU A 54 -0.91 1.90 8.24
CA LEU A 54 0.33 1.92 9.03
C LEU A 54 0.02 2.03 10.54
N ASN A 55 -0.83 2.96 10.93
CA ASN A 55 -1.23 3.13 12.33
C ASN A 55 -1.88 1.86 12.90
N VAL A 56 -2.74 1.19 12.12
CA VAL A 56 -3.36 -0.07 12.55
C VAL A 56 -2.30 -1.17 12.71
N LEU A 57 -1.35 -1.29 11.78
CA LEU A 57 -0.27 -2.27 11.86
C LEU A 57 0.67 -2.00 13.05
N ASP A 58 0.94 -0.74 13.37
CA ASP A 58 1.72 -0.35 14.55
C ASP A 58 1.00 -0.74 15.85
N ASN A 59 -0.31 -0.50 15.92
CA ASN A 59 -1.11 -0.89 17.09
C ASN A 59 -1.18 -2.42 17.26
N VAL A 60 -1.42 -3.16 16.17
CA VAL A 60 -1.47 -4.63 16.22
C VAL A 60 -0.10 -5.21 16.59
N GLN A 61 1.00 -4.66 16.08
CA GLN A 61 2.34 -5.08 16.49
C GLN A 61 2.57 -4.85 17.98
N ALA A 62 2.24 -3.67 18.50
CA ALA A 62 2.39 -3.37 19.92
C ALA A 62 1.57 -4.33 20.79
N ASN A 63 0.34 -4.65 20.40
CA ASN A 63 -0.48 -5.64 21.13
C ASN A 63 0.13 -7.05 21.08
N ALA A 64 0.75 -7.43 19.96
CA ALA A 64 1.38 -8.74 19.80
C ALA A 64 2.72 -8.87 20.53
N GLU A 65 3.44 -7.77 20.78
CA GLU A 65 4.68 -7.74 21.58
C GLU A 65 4.42 -7.81 23.09
N VAL A 66 3.21 -7.46 23.53
CA VAL A 66 2.78 -7.50 24.94
C VAL A 66 2.33 -8.91 25.37
N ILE A 67 2.03 -9.80 24.41
CA ILE A 67 1.64 -11.21 24.63
C ILE A 67 2.88 -12.09 24.54
#